data_AF-A0A0Q8QJE2-F1
#
_entry.id   AF-A0A0Q8QJE2-F1
#
_cell.length_a   1.000
_cell.length_b   1.000
_cell.length_c   1.000
_cell.angle_alpha   90.00
_cell.angle_beta   90.00
_cell.angle_gamma   90.00
#
_symmetry.space_group_name_H-M   'P 1'
#
loop_
_entity.id
_entity.type
_entity.pdbx_description
1 polymer ?
#
loop_
_entity_poly.entity_id
_entity_poly.type
_entity_poly.pdbx_seq_one_letter_code
_entity_poly.pdbx_strand_id
1 'polypeptide(L)'
;MTVDEGYEAAAAILKEAADRLPEIRSEEDAKVQIITRLLIEALGWRHGDMVCEAHHENGFSDYLVSDGERKAFVVEAKRLGEIVLGTSSKSKGYYKLAGPVLKQAHSGIIQAASYCQPYGIPVSVLTDGINWVIFRPWVPQAYYMDKQAIVFPGHEAILQDFSLFYELLSKEDHRRSTYQVVFDRIHENRLVLDQALTSPIASSENGIVQKSSLAFDLEQVFSNFFAGLTGDDDPGMIIDCFVETRESRVADFSLDRITRNVLGNLNPQERDIGEGLKTIVKETVAGEVGQTIFIVGPSGAGKSTFLHRFFERTLSPDVRERCIVIKVDALDASGAEAVALPWMTERAITSIEKQLFTDGYPLWNELLALYHLEYKQKSNGIDALLYQRDKNAFKEKFAGFVEEQVAKDREGYLRRLLSNIVRNRKKLPIFVIDNTDEFSLDYKIVVFQFFQALRRSVDHCLLLFPATDRSAWTFSNLISLIFIPLGHFSFPPRLLEKCFVKELNI
;
A
#
# COMPACT_ATOMS: atom_id res chain seq x y z
N MET A 1 -28.76 3.51 6.68
CA MET A 1 -29.22 4.09 5.41
C MET A 1 -27.98 4.33 4.59
N THR A 2 -27.97 3.86 3.35
CA THR A 2 -26.81 4.06 2.48
C THR A 2 -26.86 5.44 1.82
N VAL A 3 -25.74 5.88 1.25
CA VAL A 3 -25.68 7.14 0.48
C VAL A 3 -26.66 7.09 -0.70
N ASP A 4 -26.81 5.94 -1.36
CA ASP A 4 -27.70 5.77 -2.51
C ASP A 4 -29.18 5.86 -2.10
N GLU A 5 -29.57 5.19 -1.01
CA GLU A 5 -30.93 5.30 -0.43
C GLU A 5 -31.24 6.74 -0.02
N GLY A 6 -30.27 7.41 0.63
CA GLY A 6 -30.39 8.81 1.03
C GLY A 6 -30.54 9.75 -0.17
N TYR A 7 -29.84 9.47 -1.27
CA TYR A 7 -29.91 10.26 -2.50
C TYR A 7 -31.30 10.18 -3.14
N GLU A 8 -31.86 8.99 -3.26
CA GLU A 8 -33.20 8.79 -3.82
C GLU A 8 -34.26 9.52 -2.98
N ALA A 9 -34.17 9.43 -1.65
CA ALA A 9 -35.05 10.15 -0.74
C ALA A 9 -34.90 11.67 -0.88
N ALA A 10 -33.67 12.19 -0.89
CA ALA A 10 -33.40 13.61 -1.08
C ALA A 10 -33.93 14.13 -2.41
N ALA A 11 -33.76 13.36 -3.50
CA ALA A 11 -34.26 13.72 -4.82
C ALA A 11 -35.79 13.82 -4.84
N ALA A 12 -36.49 12.89 -4.18
CA ALA A 12 -37.95 12.93 -4.05
C ALA A 12 -38.42 14.15 -3.24
N ILE A 13 -37.82 14.38 -2.07
CA ILE A 13 -38.17 15.50 -1.18
C ILE A 13 -37.94 16.85 -1.86
N LEU A 14 -36.76 17.03 -2.46
CA LEU A 14 -36.39 18.29 -3.10
C LEU A 14 -37.21 18.56 -4.36
N LYS A 15 -37.60 17.52 -5.10
CA LYS A 15 -38.52 17.66 -6.24
C LYS A 15 -39.91 18.07 -5.77
N GLU A 16 -40.45 17.41 -4.76
CA GLU A 16 -41.76 17.72 -4.18
C GLU A 16 -41.78 19.14 -3.55
N ALA A 17 -40.69 19.55 -2.93
CA ALA A 17 -40.50 20.89 -2.41
C ALA A 17 -40.39 21.93 -3.54
N ALA A 18 -39.68 21.62 -4.63
CA ALA A 18 -39.58 22.49 -5.80
C ALA A 18 -40.95 22.74 -6.44
N ASP A 19 -41.79 21.71 -6.56
CA ASP A 19 -43.14 21.83 -7.11
C ASP A 19 -44.07 22.67 -6.21
N ARG A 20 -43.83 22.71 -4.90
CA ARG A 20 -44.62 23.45 -3.90
C ARG A 20 -43.95 24.71 -3.35
N LEU A 21 -42.86 25.17 -3.97
CA LEU A 21 -42.16 26.41 -3.63
C LEU A 21 -43.09 27.62 -3.35
N PRO A 22 -44.18 27.86 -4.12
CA PRO A 22 -45.08 29.01 -3.87
C PRO A 22 -45.94 28.89 -2.61
N GLU A 23 -46.08 27.69 -2.06
CA GLU A 23 -46.92 27.34 -0.91
C GLU A 23 -46.13 27.35 0.40
N ILE A 24 -44.81 27.13 0.34
CA ILE A 24 -43.89 27.16 1.49
C ILE A 24 -43.52 28.62 1.78
N ARG A 25 -44.30 29.29 2.65
CA ARG A 25 -44.17 30.74 2.90
C ARG A 25 -43.59 31.08 4.25
N SER A 26 -43.77 30.22 5.25
CA SER A 26 -43.25 30.46 6.59
C SER A 26 -41.96 29.69 6.86
N GLU A 27 -41.27 30.09 7.92
CA GLU A 27 -40.10 29.38 8.43
C GLU A 27 -40.47 27.96 8.91
N GLU A 28 -41.62 27.84 9.57
CA GLU A 28 -42.16 26.56 10.04
C GLU A 28 -42.52 25.61 8.89
N ASP A 29 -43.01 26.13 7.76
CA ASP A 29 -43.24 25.33 6.56
C ASP A 29 -41.92 24.77 6.02
N ALA A 30 -40.86 25.58 5.94
CA ALA A 30 -39.55 25.14 5.46
C ALA A 30 -38.92 24.09 6.40
N LYS A 31 -39.06 24.30 7.71
CA LYS A 31 -38.66 23.39 8.78
C LYS A 31 -39.29 22.01 8.63
N VAL A 32 -40.62 21.94 8.50
CA VAL A 32 -41.36 20.68 8.44
C VAL A 32 -41.28 20.02 7.07
N GLN A 33 -41.50 20.78 5.99
CA GLN A 33 -41.68 20.22 4.66
C GLN A 33 -40.37 19.90 3.94
N ILE A 34 -39.25 20.51 4.37
CA ILE A 34 -37.94 20.33 3.72
C ILE A 34 -36.89 19.86 4.72
N ILE A 35 -36.56 20.68 5.71
CA ILE A 35 -35.38 20.46 6.57
C ILE A 35 -35.52 19.17 7.39
N THR A 36 -36.64 18.99 8.09
CA THR A 36 -36.93 17.81 8.90
C THR A 36 -36.92 16.54 8.05
N ARG A 37 -37.54 16.60 6.87
CA ARG A 37 -37.59 15.46 5.94
C ARG A 37 -36.21 15.09 5.44
N LEU A 38 -35.38 16.05 5.04
CA LEU A 38 -34.00 15.77 4.64
C LEU A 38 -33.18 15.14 5.77
N LEU A 39 -33.30 15.65 7.00
CA LEU A 39 -32.58 15.10 8.15
C LEU A 39 -32.99 13.65 8.45
N ILE A 40 -34.28 13.33 8.40
CA ILE A 40 -34.80 12.01 8.78
C ILE A 40 -34.77 11.02 7.62
N GLU A 41 -35.41 11.38 6.51
CA GLU A 41 -35.63 10.50 5.36
C GLU A 41 -34.37 10.36 4.49
N ALA A 42 -33.49 11.37 4.45
CA ALA A 42 -32.31 11.38 3.56
C ALA A 42 -30.94 11.36 4.27
N LEU A 43 -30.85 11.73 5.54
CA LEU A 43 -29.60 11.72 6.34
C LEU A 43 -29.60 10.74 7.52
N GLY A 44 -30.73 10.06 7.78
CA GLY A 44 -30.81 8.91 8.67
C GLY A 44 -30.92 9.26 10.16
N TRP A 45 -31.25 10.51 10.46
CA TRP A 45 -31.62 10.94 11.81
C TRP A 45 -33.02 10.45 12.18
N ARG A 46 -33.35 10.43 13.46
CA ARG A 46 -34.68 10.12 13.98
C ARG A 46 -35.25 11.35 14.66
N HIS A 47 -36.58 11.42 14.79
CA HIS A 47 -37.22 12.48 15.56
C HIS A 47 -36.66 12.61 16.99
N GLY A 48 -36.34 11.48 17.65
CA GLY A 48 -35.75 11.49 18.98
C GLY A 48 -34.30 11.98 19.05
N ASP A 49 -33.62 12.12 17.92
CA ASP A 49 -32.25 12.65 17.84
C ASP A 49 -32.24 14.19 17.76
N MET A 50 -33.40 14.82 17.58
CA MET A 50 -33.51 16.26 17.33
C MET A 50 -34.29 16.93 18.46
N VAL A 51 -33.64 17.87 19.14
CA VAL A 51 -34.29 18.74 20.12
C VAL A 51 -34.68 20.02 19.41
N CYS A 52 -35.98 20.26 19.30
CA CYS A 52 -36.53 21.51 18.76
C CYS A 52 -36.46 22.61 19.83
N GLU A 53 -36.23 23.85 19.43
CA GLU A 53 -36.16 25.01 20.33
C GLU A 53 -35.23 24.76 21.53
N ALA A 54 -34.03 24.27 21.26
CA ALA A 54 -33.08 23.99 22.32
C ALA A 54 -32.62 25.31 22.98
N HIS A 55 -32.81 25.41 24.30
CA HIS A 55 -32.40 26.58 25.07
C HIS A 55 -30.88 26.65 25.22
N HIS A 56 -30.29 27.76 24.78
CA HIS A 56 -28.89 28.13 24.94
C HIS A 56 -28.82 29.43 25.75
N GLU A 57 -27.67 29.74 26.36
CA GLU A 57 -27.49 31.01 27.10
C GLU A 57 -27.78 32.26 26.24
N ASN A 58 -27.65 32.14 24.91
CA ASN A 58 -27.81 33.24 23.95
C ASN A 58 -29.11 33.14 23.12
N GLY A 59 -30.07 32.29 23.49
CA GLY A 59 -31.37 32.15 22.81
C GLY A 59 -31.78 30.71 22.53
N PHE A 60 -32.67 30.52 21.55
CA PHE A 60 -33.17 29.20 21.14
C PHE A 60 -32.70 28.88 19.74
N SER A 61 -32.14 27.68 19.53
CA SER A 61 -31.81 27.18 18.19
C SER A 61 -32.95 26.31 17.65
N ASP A 62 -33.22 26.34 16.35
CA ASP A 62 -34.32 25.59 15.76
C ASP A 62 -34.17 24.09 15.95
N TYR A 63 -33.02 23.53 15.56
CA TYR A 63 -32.71 22.13 15.81
C TYR A 63 -31.33 21.97 16.42
N LEU A 64 -31.28 21.29 17.56
CA LEU A 64 -30.07 20.66 18.07
C LEU A 64 -30.13 19.17 17.74
N VAL A 65 -29.28 18.73 16.80
CA VAL A 65 -29.19 17.34 16.38
C VAL A 65 -28.11 16.64 17.20
N SER A 66 -28.45 15.52 17.83
CA SER A 66 -27.58 14.77 18.74
C SER A 66 -27.72 13.26 18.53
N ASP A 67 -26.63 12.53 18.71
CA ASP A 67 -26.63 11.07 18.73
C ASP A 67 -26.31 10.59 20.14
N GLY A 68 -27.35 10.29 20.91
CA GLY A 68 -27.23 10.06 22.35
C GLY A 68 -26.74 11.32 23.08
N GLU A 69 -25.63 11.21 23.81
CA GLU A 69 -25.03 12.35 24.53
C GLU A 69 -24.17 13.25 23.63
N ARG A 70 -23.85 12.81 22.41
CA ARG A 70 -22.99 13.55 21.48
C ARG A 70 -23.80 14.55 20.67
N LYS A 71 -23.62 15.84 20.94
CA LYS A 71 -24.17 16.93 20.12
C LYS A 71 -23.47 16.97 18.76
N ALA A 72 -24.22 16.77 17.69
CA ALA A 72 -23.68 16.63 16.35
C ALA A 72 -23.55 17.99 15.65
N PHE A 73 -24.67 18.67 15.45
CA PHE A 73 -24.71 20.00 14.85
C PHE A 73 -25.96 20.76 15.26
N VAL A 74 -25.90 22.07 15.10
CA VAL A 74 -27.06 22.96 15.21
C VAL A 74 -27.52 23.34 13.81
N VAL A 75 -28.83 23.36 13.61
CA VAL A 75 -29.46 23.95 12.42
C VAL A 75 -30.19 25.22 12.85
N GLU A 76 -29.80 26.33 12.25
CA GLU A 76 -30.52 27.60 12.25
C GLU A 76 -31.29 27.69 10.93
N ALA A 77 -32.62 27.66 11.04
CA ALA A 77 -33.52 27.76 9.91
C ALA A 77 -33.92 29.23 9.69
N LYS A 78 -34.06 29.63 8.43
CA LYS A 78 -34.61 30.94 8.03
C LYS A 78 -35.78 30.74 7.07
N ARG A 79 -36.51 31.81 6.80
CA ARG A 79 -37.60 31.76 5.83
C ARG A 79 -37.03 31.47 4.45
N LEU A 80 -37.80 30.74 3.65
CA LEU A 80 -37.42 30.37 2.29
C LEU A 80 -37.00 31.61 1.47
N GLY A 81 -35.79 31.60 0.91
CA GLY A 81 -35.26 32.70 0.11
C GLY A 81 -34.67 33.87 0.90
N GLU A 82 -34.65 33.80 2.24
CA GLU A 82 -34.04 34.82 3.11
C GLU A 82 -32.51 34.75 3.10
N ILE A 83 -31.94 33.57 2.83
CA ILE A 83 -30.49 33.41 2.66
C ILE A 83 -30.11 33.88 1.26
N VAL A 84 -29.72 35.14 1.15
CA VAL A 84 -29.20 35.71 -0.09
C VAL A 84 -27.70 35.46 -0.19
N LEU A 85 -27.31 34.64 -1.17
CA LEU A 85 -25.92 34.37 -1.49
C LEU A 85 -25.45 35.33 -2.60
N GLY A 86 -24.30 35.97 -2.41
CA GLY A 86 -23.68 36.86 -3.39
C GLY A 86 -23.02 36.14 -4.58
N THR A 87 -23.59 35.01 -5.03
CA THR A 87 -23.11 34.21 -6.15
C THR A 87 -24.27 33.77 -7.04
N SER A 88 -24.02 33.69 -8.35
CA SER A 88 -24.95 33.11 -9.32
C SER A 88 -24.69 31.62 -9.57
N SER A 89 -23.69 31.03 -8.91
CA SER A 89 -23.37 29.62 -9.02
C SER A 89 -24.53 28.77 -8.49
N LYS A 90 -24.89 27.73 -9.25
CA LYS A 90 -25.84 26.69 -8.85
C LYS A 90 -25.17 25.39 -8.38
N SER A 91 -23.84 25.32 -8.44
CA SER A 91 -23.05 24.22 -7.90
C SER A 91 -22.54 24.56 -6.50
N LYS A 92 -22.16 23.54 -5.73
CA LYS A 92 -21.49 23.76 -4.43
C LYS A 92 -20.30 24.71 -4.55
N GLY A 93 -19.99 25.40 -3.45
CA GLY A 93 -18.85 26.31 -3.39
C GLY A 93 -18.23 26.40 -2.00
N TYR A 94 -16.96 26.79 -1.96
CA TYR A 94 -16.21 27.01 -0.73
C TYR A 94 -15.98 28.51 -0.55
N TYR A 95 -16.74 29.13 0.35
CA TYR A 95 -16.74 30.59 0.52
C TYR A 95 -16.26 30.98 1.91
N LYS A 96 -15.36 31.97 1.99
CA LYS A 96 -14.94 32.55 3.27
C LYS A 96 -16.17 33.07 4.01
N LEU A 97 -16.31 32.74 5.30
CA LEU A 97 -17.45 33.11 6.13
C LEU A 97 -17.64 34.63 6.22
N ALA A 98 -16.56 35.40 6.40
CA ALA A 98 -16.56 36.86 6.33
C ALA A 98 -16.53 37.44 4.90
N GLY A 99 -16.62 36.58 3.88
CA GLY A 99 -16.45 36.94 2.47
C GLY A 99 -17.68 37.61 1.85
N PRO A 100 -17.52 38.21 0.66
CA PRO A 100 -18.61 38.95 -0.01
C PRO A 100 -19.82 38.08 -0.36
N VAL A 101 -19.62 36.77 -0.60
CA VAL A 101 -20.70 35.84 -0.96
C VAL A 101 -21.67 35.62 0.21
N LEU A 102 -21.17 35.58 1.45
CA LEU A 102 -21.96 35.31 2.66
C LEU A 102 -22.31 36.57 3.44
N LYS A 103 -21.94 37.76 2.95
CA LYS A 103 -22.11 39.04 3.65
C LYS A 103 -23.53 39.30 4.14
N GLN A 104 -24.54 38.92 3.36
CA GLN A 104 -25.95 39.12 3.73
C GLN A 104 -26.45 38.04 4.71
N ALA A 105 -25.80 36.88 4.75
CA ALA A 105 -26.10 35.78 5.67
C ALA A 105 -25.28 35.84 6.98
N HIS A 106 -24.41 36.84 7.17
CA HIS A 106 -23.53 36.96 8.34
C HIS A 106 -24.28 36.94 9.68
N SER A 107 -25.44 37.61 9.78
CA SER A 107 -26.22 37.63 11.03
C SER A 107 -26.66 36.23 11.42
N GLY A 108 -27.19 35.45 10.47
CA GLY A 108 -27.56 34.04 10.67
C GLY A 108 -26.36 33.16 11.01
N ILE A 109 -25.21 33.39 10.37
CA ILE A 109 -23.96 32.65 10.67
C ILE A 109 -23.50 32.92 12.12
N ILE A 110 -23.48 34.18 12.55
CA ILE A 110 -23.10 34.56 13.92
C ILE A 110 -24.07 33.93 14.92
N GLN A 111 -25.37 33.99 14.63
CA GLN A 111 -26.41 33.40 15.46
C GLN A 111 -26.21 31.89 15.62
N ALA A 112 -26.10 31.15 14.50
CA ALA A 112 -25.88 29.71 14.49
C ALA A 112 -24.56 29.29 15.20
N ALA A 113 -23.50 30.09 15.02
CA ALA A 113 -22.22 29.87 15.70
C ALA A 113 -22.33 30.09 17.22
N SER A 114 -23.09 31.10 17.66
CA SER A 114 -23.25 31.46 19.07
C SER A 114 -23.91 30.35 19.90
N TYR A 115 -24.74 29.51 19.27
CA TYR A 115 -25.33 28.33 19.90
C TYR A 115 -24.33 27.18 20.03
N CYS A 116 -23.41 27.06 19.08
CA CYS A 116 -22.45 25.97 19.06
C CYS A 116 -21.29 26.15 20.04
N GLN A 117 -20.77 27.38 20.16
CA GLN A 117 -19.52 27.66 20.87
C GLN A 117 -19.53 27.28 22.37
N PRO A 118 -20.57 27.62 23.17
CA PRO A 118 -20.58 27.28 24.60
C PRO A 118 -20.59 25.78 24.89
N TYR A 119 -21.18 24.99 23.99
CA TYR A 119 -21.33 23.54 24.16
C TYR A 119 -20.35 22.71 23.32
N GLY A 120 -19.39 23.35 22.66
CA GLY A 120 -18.39 22.68 21.84
C GLY A 120 -18.97 21.89 20.66
N ILE A 121 -20.10 22.34 20.10
CA ILE A 121 -20.76 21.65 18.99
C ILE A 121 -19.90 21.83 17.73
N PRO A 122 -19.52 20.74 17.05
CA PRO A 122 -18.43 20.79 16.07
C PRO A 122 -18.82 21.40 14.72
N VAL A 123 -20.10 21.36 14.35
CA VAL A 123 -20.62 21.83 13.06
C VAL A 123 -21.86 22.70 13.29
N SER A 124 -21.99 23.75 12.48
CA SER A 124 -23.13 24.65 12.46
C SER A 124 -23.69 24.74 11.04
N VAL A 125 -25.02 24.75 10.93
CA VAL A 125 -25.74 24.78 9.66
C VAL A 125 -26.70 25.96 9.67
N LEU A 126 -26.62 26.82 8.66
CA LEU A 126 -27.62 27.84 8.38
C LEU A 126 -28.34 27.46 7.08
N THR A 127 -29.66 27.37 7.11
CA THR A 127 -30.44 26.97 5.93
C THR A 127 -31.82 27.61 5.87
N ASP A 128 -32.35 27.80 4.66
CA ASP A 128 -33.74 28.18 4.41
C ASP A 128 -34.56 27.01 3.81
N GLY A 129 -33.99 25.79 3.87
CA GLY A 129 -34.49 24.58 3.24
C GLY A 129 -33.81 24.28 1.90
N ILE A 130 -33.43 25.30 1.12
CA ILE A 130 -32.88 25.12 -0.23
C ILE A 130 -31.41 25.51 -0.30
N ASN A 131 -31.04 26.63 0.31
CA ASN A 131 -29.66 27.05 0.49
C ASN A 131 -29.13 26.48 1.79
N TRP A 132 -27.97 25.84 1.74
CA TRP A 132 -27.32 25.27 2.92
C TRP A 132 -25.92 25.83 3.08
N VAL A 133 -25.65 26.45 4.21
CA VAL A 133 -24.33 26.95 4.60
C VAL A 133 -23.86 26.13 5.79
N ILE A 134 -22.86 25.28 5.57
CA ILE A 134 -22.33 24.35 6.57
C ILE A 134 -20.91 24.81 6.92
N PHE A 135 -20.62 24.99 8.21
CA PHE A 135 -19.32 25.49 8.66
C PHE A 135 -18.93 25.02 10.06
N ARG A 136 -17.66 25.22 10.40
CA ARG A 136 -17.16 25.00 11.76
C ARG A 136 -17.25 26.30 12.56
N PRO A 137 -17.98 26.32 13.68
CA PRO A 137 -18.14 27.51 14.53
C PRO A 137 -16.91 27.77 15.42
N TRP A 138 -15.97 26.83 15.46
CA TRP A 138 -14.68 26.92 16.13
C TRP A 138 -13.61 26.20 15.30
N VAL A 139 -12.46 26.85 15.13
CA VAL A 139 -11.30 26.30 14.43
C VAL A 139 -10.06 26.57 15.29
N PRO A 140 -9.20 25.57 15.55
CA PRO A 140 -8.00 25.76 16.36
C PRO A 140 -7.13 26.91 15.82
N GLN A 141 -6.68 27.79 16.72
CA GLN A 141 -5.75 28.89 16.42
C GLN A 141 -6.19 29.87 15.31
N ALA A 142 -7.47 29.89 14.94
CA ALA A 142 -7.98 30.78 13.91
C ALA A 142 -9.34 31.35 14.29
N TYR A 143 -9.61 32.59 13.88
CA TYR A 143 -10.96 33.14 13.96
C TYR A 143 -11.84 32.43 12.93
N TYR A 144 -12.96 31.84 13.37
CA TYR A 144 -13.78 30.98 12.51
C TYR A 144 -14.32 31.73 11.28
N MET A 145 -14.65 33.02 11.40
CA MET A 145 -15.11 33.84 10.29
C MET A 145 -14.07 34.03 9.17
N ASP A 146 -12.78 33.81 9.47
CA ASP A 146 -11.74 33.84 8.46
C ASP A 146 -11.63 32.55 7.65
N LYS A 147 -12.35 31.50 8.03
CA LYS A 147 -12.35 30.20 7.38
C LYS A 147 -13.50 30.05 6.41
N GLN A 148 -13.42 29.00 5.58
CA GLN A 148 -14.39 28.75 4.52
C GLN A 148 -15.55 27.88 5.03
N ALA A 149 -16.77 28.23 4.64
CA ALA A 149 -17.95 27.40 4.70
C ALA A 149 -18.11 26.60 3.40
N ILE A 150 -18.81 25.47 3.51
CA ILE A 150 -19.27 24.68 2.37
C ILE A 150 -20.72 25.10 2.13
N VAL A 151 -20.98 25.63 0.93
CA VAL A 151 -22.27 26.20 0.58
C VAL A 151 -22.87 25.43 -0.58
N PHE A 152 -24.12 24.99 -0.42
CA PHE A 152 -24.94 24.40 -1.47
C PHE A 152 -26.02 25.40 -1.87
N PRO A 153 -25.80 26.17 -2.95
CA PRO A 153 -26.76 27.15 -3.45
C PRO A 153 -27.84 26.45 -4.29
N GLY A 154 -29.03 26.28 -3.73
CA GLY A 154 -30.12 25.62 -4.44
C GLY A 154 -30.20 24.11 -4.20
N HIS A 155 -31.38 23.54 -4.45
CA HIS A 155 -31.59 22.08 -4.36
C HIS A 155 -30.79 21.29 -5.41
N GLU A 156 -30.53 21.90 -6.58
CA GLU A 156 -29.69 21.32 -7.64
C GLU A 156 -28.26 21.04 -7.12
N ALA A 157 -27.68 21.96 -6.32
CA ALA A 157 -26.33 21.81 -5.76
C ALA A 157 -26.23 20.61 -4.81
N ILE A 158 -27.28 20.40 -3.99
CA ILE A 158 -27.34 19.29 -3.03
C ILE A 158 -27.36 17.96 -3.79
N LEU A 159 -28.15 17.85 -4.86
CA LEU A 159 -28.23 16.61 -5.63
C LEU A 159 -26.97 16.34 -6.46
N GLN A 160 -26.32 17.37 -7.01
CA GLN A 160 -25.09 17.20 -7.79
C GLN A 160 -23.92 16.65 -6.94
N ASP A 161 -23.80 17.12 -5.70
CA ASP A 161 -22.73 16.72 -4.76
C ASP A 161 -23.31 16.10 -3.48
N PHE A 162 -24.32 15.24 -3.63
CA PHE A 162 -25.01 14.65 -2.47
C PHE A 162 -24.10 13.81 -1.59
N SER A 163 -23.10 13.15 -2.17
CA SER A 163 -22.09 12.40 -1.41
C SER A 163 -21.38 13.26 -0.37
N LEU A 164 -21.01 14.49 -0.71
CA LEU A 164 -20.38 15.44 0.21
C LEU A 164 -21.40 15.98 1.23
N PHE A 165 -22.63 16.27 0.80
CA PHE A 165 -23.69 16.69 1.71
C PHE A 165 -23.99 15.62 2.77
N TYR A 166 -24.05 14.36 2.34
CA TYR A 166 -24.22 13.18 3.19
C TYR A 166 -23.03 12.98 4.13
N GLU A 167 -21.79 13.09 3.63
CA GLU A 167 -20.57 12.97 4.44
C GLU A 167 -20.50 14.03 5.55
N LEU A 168 -21.07 15.22 5.34
CA LEU A 168 -21.08 16.30 6.32
C LEU A 168 -22.16 16.14 7.41
N LEU A 169 -23.35 15.68 7.04
CA LEU A 169 -24.55 15.78 7.89
C LEU A 169 -25.24 14.45 8.21
N SER A 170 -24.87 13.33 7.58
CA SER A 170 -25.52 12.05 7.86
C SER A 170 -25.19 11.55 9.26
N LYS A 171 -26.13 10.82 9.86
CA LYS A 171 -25.93 10.25 11.20
C LYS A 171 -24.73 9.30 11.24
N GLU A 172 -24.52 8.51 10.20
CA GLU A 172 -23.44 7.54 10.13
C GLU A 172 -22.06 8.20 10.00
N ASP A 173 -21.93 9.18 9.11
CA ASP A 173 -20.65 9.83 8.85
C ASP A 173 -20.28 10.81 9.97
N HIS A 174 -21.28 11.43 10.60
CA HIS A 174 -21.05 12.23 11.79
C HIS A 174 -20.48 11.40 12.96
N ARG A 175 -20.93 10.15 13.15
CA ARG A 175 -20.33 9.22 14.14
C ARG A 175 -18.84 8.99 13.85
N ARG A 176 -18.50 8.86 12.56
CA ARG A 176 -17.13 8.64 12.07
C ARG A 176 -16.29 9.92 12.04
N SER A 177 -16.87 11.09 12.35
CA SER A 177 -16.21 12.39 12.33
C SER A 177 -15.61 12.79 10.97
N THR A 178 -16.17 12.29 9.87
CA THR A 178 -15.74 12.59 8.49
C THR A 178 -15.71 14.09 8.18
N TYR A 179 -16.64 14.86 8.75
CA TYR A 179 -16.69 16.31 8.64
C TYR A 179 -15.35 16.97 9.02
N GLN A 180 -14.57 16.39 9.95
CA GLN A 180 -13.25 16.91 10.32
C GLN A 180 -12.32 16.83 9.11
N VAL A 181 -12.21 15.65 8.49
CA VAL A 181 -11.38 15.42 7.30
C VAL A 181 -11.78 16.36 6.16
N VAL A 182 -13.09 16.54 5.94
CA VAL A 182 -13.60 17.44 4.91
C VAL A 182 -13.18 18.89 5.19
N PHE A 183 -13.38 19.39 6.40
CA PHE A 183 -13.03 20.76 6.75
C PHE A 183 -11.53 20.99 6.85
N ASP A 184 -10.74 20.03 7.32
CA ASP A 184 -9.29 20.13 7.43
C ASP A 184 -8.67 20.29 6.02
N ARG A 185 -9.16 19.53 5.01
CA ARG A 185 -8.75 19.72 3.61
C ARG A 185 -9.01 21.13 3.07
N ILE A 186 -10.05 21.80 3.58
CA ILE A 186 -10.44 23.15 3.13
C ILE A 186 -9.68 24.23 3.92
N HIS A 187 -9.60 24.06 5.24
CA HIS A 187 -9.03 25.05 6.17
C HIS A 187 -7.50 24.99 6.26
N GLU A 188 -6.91 23.86 5.86
CA GLU A 188 -5.49 23.57 5.87
C GLU A 188 -5.00 23.19 4.45
N ASN A 189 -5.19 24.11 3.49
CA ASN A 189 -4.59 24.02 2.14
C ASN A 189 -3.05 24.07 2.13
N ARG A 190 -2.42 24.00 3.30
CA ARG A 190 -1.00 23.77 3.55
C ARG A 190 -0.88 23.17 4.96
N LEU A 191 -0.74 21.85 5.05
CA LEU A 191 0.20 21.28 6.00
C LEU A 191 1.63 21.67 5.56
N VAL A 192 1.92 22.98 5.60
CA VAL A 192 3.24 23.39 6.08
C VAL A 192 3.03 23.38 7.57
N LEU A 193 3.57 22.35 8.23
CA LEU A 193 3.80 22.39 9.67
C LEU A 193 4.58 23.68 9.97
N ASP A 194 3.88 24.77 10.28
CA ASP A 194 4.46 26.04 10.76
C ASP A 194 4.63 26.01 12.28
N GLN A 195 4.29 24.89 12.92
CA GLN A 195 4.94 24.54 14.16
C GLN A 195 6.40 24.26 13.83
N ALA A 196 7.25 25.25 14.09
CA ALA A 196 8.66 24.97 14.31
C ALA A 196 8.71 23.79 15.29
N LEU A 197 9.30 22.68 14.85
CA LEU A 197 9.48 21.51 15.69
C LEU A 197 10.23 21.98 16.93
N THR A 198 9.50 22.15 18.03
CA THR A 198 10.10 22.42 19.32
C THR A 198 10.62 21.08 19.80
N SER A 199 11.94 21.03 19.95
CA SER A 199 12.59 19.89 20.59
C SER A 199 11.85 19.60 21.92
N PRO A 200 11.42 18.35 22.17
CA PRO A 200 10.87 17.95 23.47
C PRO A 200 11.89 18.17 24.60
N ILE A 201 13.17 18.28 24.21
CA ILE A 201 14.35 18.45 25.03
C ILE A 201 14.67 19.95 25.05
N ALA A 202 14.62 20.57 26.23
CA ALA A 202 14.98 21.97 26.40
C ALA A 202 16.44 22.21 25.96
N SER A 203 16.79 23.40 25.47
CA SER A 203 18.17 23.73 25.09
C SER A 203 19.18 23.61 26.24
N SER A 204 18.72 23.56 27.49
CA SER A 204 19.50 23.23 28.68
C SER A 204 19.82 21.74 28.84
N GLU A 205 19.06 20.86 28.19
CA GLU A 205 19.28 19.41 28.13
C GLU A 205 20.05 18.99 26.86
N ASN A 206 20.29 19.93 25.93
CA ASN A 206 21.23 19.77 24.80
C ASN A 206 22.70 19.83 25.26
N GLY A 207 23.00 19.31 26.44
CA GLY A 207 24.36 18.93 26.80
C GLY A 207 24.63 17.57 26.19
N ILE A 208 25.83 17.38 25.62
CA ILE A 208 26.37 16.03 25.45
C ILE A 208 26.41 15.45 26.88
N VAL A 209 25.45 14.59 27.21
CA VAL A 209 25.51 13.82 28.45
C VAL A 209 26.84 13.11 28.37
N GLN A 210 27.76 13.42 29.29
CA GLN A 210 29.01 12.69 29.35
C GLN A 210 28.63 11.23 29.55
N LYS A 211 28.93 10.41 28.53
CA LYS A 211 28.70 8.97 28.59
C LYS A 211 29.37 8.49 29.87
N SER A 212 28.63 7.76 30.69
CA SER A 212 29.25 7.10 31.84
C SER A 212 30.40 6.24 31.33
N SER A 213 31.41 5.98 32.18
CA SER A 213 32.51 5.07 31.82
C SER A 213 31.97 3.73 31.29
N LEU A 214 30.90 3.22 31.90
CA LEU A 214 30.19 2.04 31.44
C LEU A 214 29.59 2.19 30.02
N ALA A 215 29.01 3.35 29.69
CA ALA A 215 28.46 3.60 28.37
C ALA A 215 29.56 3.73 27.29
N PHE A 216 30.75 4.21 27.65
CA PHE A 216 31.91 4.25 26.74
C PHE A 216 32.45 2.83 26.47
N ASP A 217 32.58 2.01 27.52
CA ASP A 217 33.00 0.62 27.40
C ASP A 217 31.96 -0.21 26.61
N LEU A 218 30.67 -0.02 26.90
CA LEU A 218 29.57 -0.66 26.18
C LEU A 218 29.45 -0.16 24.75
N GLU A 219 29.78 1.09 24.45
CA GLU A 219 29.70 1.62 23.09
C GLU A 219 30.64 0.87 22.13
N GLN A 220 31.82 0.47 22.59
CA GLN A 220 32.71 -0.37 21.78
C GLN A 220 32.11 -1.76 21.54
N VAL A 221 31.47 -2.35 22.55
CA VAL A 221 30.78 -3.64 22.42
C VAL A 221 29.56 -3.54 21.51
N PHE A 222 28.71 -2.53 21.69
CA PHE A 222 27.54 -2.26 20.85
C PHE A 222 27.93 -1.93 19.43
N SER A 223 28.99 -1.12 19.21
CA SER A 223 29.45 -0.80 17.86
C SER A 223 29.94 -2.05 17.13
N ASN A 224 30.66 -2.94 17.81
CA ASN A 224 31.08 -4.22 17.23
C ASN A 224 29.88 -5.14 16.95
N PHE A 225 28.96 -5.27 17.91
CA PHE A 225 27.74 -6.09 17.80
C PHE A 225 26.83 -5.61 16.66
N PHE A 226 26.55 -4.31 16.59
CA PHE A 226 25.71 -3.73 15.54
C PHE A 226 26.41 -3.62 14.20
N ALA A 227 27.75 -3.47 14.16
CA ALA A 227 28.51 -3.58 12.92
C ALA A 227 28.29 -4.96 12.28
N GLY A 228 28.29 -6.04 13.09
CA GLY A 228 27.95 -7.40 12.66
C GLY A 228 26.50 -7.56 12.15
N LEU A 229 25.56 -6.79 12.71
CA LEU A 229 24.15 -6.77 12.23
C LEU A 229 23.94 -5.94 10.95
N THR A 230 24.87 -5.02 10.63
CA THR A 230 24.80 -4.16 9.44
C THR A 230 25.63 -4.64 8.25
N GLY A 231 26.50 -5.64 8.44
CA GLY A 231 27.39 -6.18 7.41
C GLY A 231 27.11 -7.64 7.05
N ASP A 232 27.76 -8.12 6.00
CA ASP A 232 27.73 -9.52 5.52
C ASP A 232 28.48 -10.52 6.45
N ASP A 233 28.98 -10.06 7.60
CA ASP A 233 29.90 -10.82 8.47
C ASP A 233 29.20 -11.92 9.31
N ASP A 234 27.94 -11.71 9.74
CA ASP A 234 27.14 -12.76 10.40
C ASP A 234 25.64 -12.72 9.99
N PRO A 235 25.29 -13.31 8.83
CA PRO A 235 23.92 -13.37 8.36
C PRO A 235 23.00 -14.22 9.28
N GLY A 236 23.58 -15.13 10.08
CA GLY A 236 22.82 -15.98 11.01
C GLY A 236 22.27 -15.20 12.20
N MET A 237 23.03 -14.21 12.68
CA MET A 237 22.66 -13.33 13.78
C MET A 237 21.47 -12.42 13.45
N ILE A 238 21.43 -11.87 12.23
CA ILE A 238 20.31 -11.04 11.75
C ILE A 238 19.00 -11.86 11.75
N ILE A 239 19.08 -13.15 11.39
CA ILE A 239 17.92 -14.04 11.44
C ILE A 239 17.50 -14.34 12.89
N ASP A 240 18.45 -14.54 13.80
CA ASP A 240 18.17 -14.77 15.23
C ASP A 240 17.48 -13.56 15.88
N CYS A 241 17.81 -12.36 15.43
CA CYS A 241 17.19 -11.10 15.88
C CYS A 241 15.82 -10.81 15.24
N PHE A 242 15.37 -11.64 14.29
CA PHE A 242 14.10 -11.41 13.60
C PHE A 242 12.90 -11.65 14.51
N VAL A 243 12.00 -10.68 14.55
CA VAL A 243 10.80 -10.71 15.40
C VAL A 243 9.63 -11.15 14.57
N GLU A 244 9.04 -12.29 14.93
CA GLU A 244 7.81 -12.73 14.31
C GLU A 244 6.64 -11.85 14.74
N THR A 245 6.01 -11.21 13.77
CA THR A 245 4.73 -10.52 13.93
C THR A 245 3.60 -11.41 13.41
N ARG A 246 2.35 -11.00 13.65
CA ARG A 246 1.20 -11.71 13.09
C ARG A 246 1.24 -11.67 11.56
N GLU A 247 1.64 -10.54 11.00
CA GLU A 247 1.75 -10.29 9.56
C GLU A 247 2.85 -11.16 8.94
N SER A 248 4.04 -11.24 9.56
CA SER A 248 5.12 -12.07 9.03
C SER A 248 4.80 -13.57 9.08
N ARG A 249 4.04 -14.04 10.08
CA ARG A 249 3.55 -15.44 10.11
C ARG A 249 2.55 -15.75 9.01
N VAL A 250 1.63 -14.82 8.71
CA VAL A 250 0.67 -14.97 7.60
C VAL A 250 1.41 -14.95 6.25
N ALA A 251 2.42 -14.10 6.12
CA ALA A 251 3.30 -14.05 4.96
C ALA A 251 4.08 -15.35 4.76
N ASP A 252 4.69 -15.89 5.83
CA ASP A 252 5.40 -17.18 5.85
C ASP A 252 4.49 -18.32 5.35
N PHE A 253 3.27 -18.43 5.90
CA PHE A 253 2.30 -19.46 5.49
C PHE A 253 1.88 -19.32 4.03
N SER A 254 1.67 -18.09 3.57
CA SER A 254 1.26 -17.81 2.19
C SER A 254 2.37 -18.16 1.20
N LEU A 255 3.62 -17.76 1.49
CA LEU A 255 4.79 -18.07 0.67
C LEU A 255 5.12 -19.56 0.64
N ASP A 256 5.04 -20.26 1.78
CA ASP A 256 5.25 -21.71 1.85
C ASP A 256 4.23 -22.45 0.99
N ARG A 257 2.93 -22.10 1.12
CA ARG A 257 1.87 -22.68 0.30
C ARG A 257 2.08 -22.43 -1.21
N ILE A 258 2.45 -21.22 -1.60
CA ILE A 258 2.74 -20.90 -3.00
C ILE A 258 3.93 -21.73 -3.51
N THR A 259 5.02 -21.77 -2.75
CA THR A 259 6.23 -22.51 -3.09
C THR A 259 5.91 -24.00 -3.30
N ARG A 260 5.15 -24.60 -2.37
CA ARG A 260 4.70 -26.00 -2.46
C ARG A 260 3.77 -26.24 -3.65
N ASN A 261 2.87 -25.32 -3.96
CA ASN A 261 1.98 -25.45 -5.12
C ASN A 261 2.76 -25.44 -6.44
N VAL A 262 3.74 -24.55 -6.58
CA VAL A 262 4.59 -24.49 -7.78
C VAL A 262 5.46 -25.74 -7.89
N LEU A 263 6.01 -26.24 -6.78
CA LEU A 263 6.75 -27.51 -6.72
C LEU A 263 5.87 -28.74 -7.01
N GLY A 264 4.64 -28.79 -6.50
CA GLY A 264 3.71 -29.89 -6.79
C GLY A 264 3.30 -29.94 -8.27
N ASN A 265 3.36 -28.80 -8.97
CA ASN A 265 3.16 -28.77 -10.43
C ASN A 265 4.39 -29.23 -11.21
N LEU A 266 5.60 -29.17 -10.64
CA LEU A 266 6.82 -29.72 -11.24
C LEU A 266 6.82 -31.26 -11.24
N ASN A 267 6.24 -31.88 -10.20
CA ASN A 267 6.11 -33.33 -10.03
C ASN A 267 4.64 -33.75 -9.83
N PRO A 268 3.87 -34.04 -10.90
CA PRO A 268 2.44 -34.36 -10.81
C PRO A 268 2.09 -35.63 -9.99
N GLN A 269 3.08 -36.48 -9.67
CA GLN A 269 2.90 -37.68 -8.85
C GLN A 269 2.80 -37.36 -7.33
N GLU A 270 3.20 -36.17 -6.90
CA GLU A 270 3.15 -35.72 -5.49
C GLU A 270 1.82 -35.03 -5.13
N ARG A 271 0.77 -35.13 -5.97
CA ARG A 271 -0.54 -34.49 -5.76
C ARG A 271 -1.39 -35.09 -4.63
N ASP A 272 -0.83 -35.96 -3.78
CA ASP A 272 -1.54 -36.53 -2.64
C ASP A 272 -1.44 -35.58 -1.43
N ILE A 273 -2.14 -34.45 -1.51
CA ILE A 273 -2.38 -33.57 -0.37
C ILE A 273 -3.87 -33.69 0.00
N GLY A 274 -4.10 -34.22 1.20
CA GLY A 274 -5.38 -34.75 1.70
C GLY A 274 -6.64 -33.87 1.53
N GLU A 275 -7.78 -34.55 1.64
CA GLU A 275 -9.14 -34.09 1.32
C GLU A 275 -9.63 -32.78 1.98
N GLY A 276 -8.90 -32.18 2.92
CA GLY A 276 -9.25 -30.88 3.51
C GLY A 276 -9.04 -29.66 2.60
N LEU A 277 -8.32 -29.80 1.48
CA LEU A 277 -7.89 -28.69 0.61
C LEU A 277 -8.80 -28.42 -0.60
N LYS A 278 -9.84 -29.21 -0.84
CA LYS A 278 -10.68 -29.08 -2.04
C LYS A 278 -11.63 -27.86 -2.02
N THR A 279 -11.88 -27.25 -0.87
CA THR A 279 -12.98 -26.28 -0.72
C THR A 279 -12.58 -24.82 -0.94
N ILE A 280 -11.27 -24.48 -0.93
CA ILE A 280 -10.79 -23.09 -1.16
C ILE A 280 -10.01 -22.96 -2.48
N VAL A 281 -9.66 -24.08 -3.11
CA VAL A 281 -8.84 -24.15 -4.33
C VAL A 281 -9.66 -23.94 -5.60
N LYS A 282 -11.00 -23.95 -5.52
CA LYS A 282 -11.87 -23.81 -6.70
C LYS A 282 -12.05 -22.38 -7.23
N GLU A 283 -11.60 -21.35 -6.51
CA GLU A 283 -11.79 -19.95 -6.95
C GLU A 283 -10.50 -19.22 -7.39
N THR A 284 -9.33 -19.88 -7.39
CA THR A 284 -8.08 -19.24 -7.87
C THR A 284 -7.21 -20.14 -8.75
N VAL A 285 -7.58 -21.40 -8.93
CA VAL A 285 -6.77 -22.36 -9.71
C VAL A 285 -7.31 -22.49 -11.13
N ALA A 286 -7.10 -21.41 -11.88
CA ALA A 286 -7.00 -21.46 -13.34
C ALA A 286 -5.54 -21.17 -13.72
N GLY A 287 -4.73 -22.23 -13.79
CA GLY A 287 -3.66 -22.34 -14.79
C GLY A 287 -2.47 -21.37 -14.80
N GLU A 288 -2.09 -20.69 -13.72
CA GLU A 288 -0.90 -19.83 -13.77
C GLU A 288 0.41 -20.59 -13.50
N VAL A 289 1.14 -20.79 -14.59
CA VAL A 289 2.47 -21.37 -14.72
C VAL A 289 3.50 -20.30 -14.29
N GLY A 290 4.20 -20.54 -13.17
CA GLY A 290 5.05 -19.57 -12.46
C GLY A 290 4.25 -18.55 -11.64
N GLN A 291 4.85 -17.86 -10.66
CA GLN A 291 4.18 -16.78 -9.90
C GLN A 291 5.14 -15.62 -9.60
N THR A 292 4.62 -14.39 -9.69
CA THR A 292 5.36 -13.15 -9.39
C THR A 292 4.69 -12.54 -8.18
N ILE A 293 5.45 -12.38 -7.10
CA ILE A 293 4.97 -11.98 -5.80
C ILE A 293 5.67 -10.69 -5.41
N PHE A 294 4.89 -9.72 -4.96
CA PHE A 294 5.38 -8.50 -4.37
C PHE A 294 5.28 -8.60 -2.86
N ILE A 295 6.39 -8.38 -2.18
CA ILE A 295 6.45 -8.28 -0.73
C ILE A 295 6.47 -6.81 -0.39
N VAL A 296 5.35 -6.32 0.13
CA VAL A 296 5.08 -4.89 0.24
C VAL A 296 5.22 -4.43 1.67
N GLY A 297 6.00 -3.38 1.89
CA GLY A 297 6.08 -2.71 3.18
C GLY A 297 7.01 -1.50 3.12
N PRO A 298 6.98 -0.62 4.13
CA PRO A 298 7.79 0.59 4.14
C PRO A 298 9.30 0.29 4.10
N SER A 299 10.12 1.27 3.72
CA SER A 299 11.58 1.16 3.80
C SER A 299 12.02 0.90 5.24
N GLY A 300 12.99 0.01 5.44
CA GLY A 300 13.39 -0.42 6.78
C GLY A 300 12.45 -1.44 7.45
N ALA A 301 11.36 -1.85 6.80
CA ALA A 301 10.48 -2.91 7.29
C ALA A 301 11.05 -4.32 7.06
N GLY A 302 12.36 -4.56 7.23
CA GLY A 302 12.94 -5.91 7.29
C GLY A 302 12.64 -6.88 6.14
N LYS A 303 12.23 -6.42 4.95
CA LYS A 303 11.75 -7.28 3.84
C LYS A 303 12.83 -8.26 3.36
N SER A 304 14.06 -7.77 3.17
CA SER A 304 15.23 -8.56 2.80
C SER A 304 15.54 -9.63 3.85
N THR A 305 15.52 -9.23 5.13
CA THR A 305 15.74 -10.13 6.26
C THR A 305 14.65 -11.20 6.37
N PHE A 306 13.39 -10.82 6.15
CA PHE A 306 12.26 -11.73 6.14
C PHE A 306 12.45 -12.82 5.09
N LEU A 307 12.80 -12.46 3.85
CA LEU A 307 13.07 -13.43 2.79
C LEU A 307 14.25 -14.34 3.10
N HIS A 308 15.34 -13.77 3.62
CA HIS A 308 16.51 -14.53 4.02
C HIS A 308 16.15 -15.58 5.09
N ARG A 309 15.47 -15.18 6.16
CA ARG A 309 14.93 -16.07 7.20
C ARG A 309 13.97 -17.11 6.62
N PHE A 310 13.11 -16.71 5.69
CA PHE A 310 12.12 -17.60 5.11
C PHE A 310 12.79 -18.79 4.41
N PHE A 311 13.75 -18.52 3.52
CA PHE A 311 14.46 -19.56 2.79
C PHE A 311 15.44 -20.36 3.65
N GLU A 312 16.12 -19.73 4.61
CA GLU A 312 17.15 -20.38 5.42
C GLU A 312 16.62 -21.09 6.68
N ARG A 313 15.45 -20.74 7.19
CA ARG A 313 14.95 -21.32 8.46
C ARG A 313 13.50 -21.76 8.44
N THR A 314 12.65 -21.05 7.71
CA THR A 314 11.20 -21.29 7.78
C THR A 314 10.76 -22.41 6.85
N LEU A 315 11.31 -22.47 5.63
CA LEU A 315 11.08 -23.59 4.73
C LEU A 315 11.67 -24.88 5.30
N SER A 316 10.88 -25.95 5.24
CA SER A 316 11.34 -27.28 5.62
C SER A 316 12.50 -27.73 4.73
N PRO A 317 13.46 -28.52 5.25
CA PRO A 317 14.64 -28.92 4.51
C PRO A 317 14.34 -29.58 3.15
N ASP A 318 13.28 -30.39 3.10
CA ASP A 318 12.84 -31.09 1.89
C ASP A 318 12.33 -30.14 0.78
N VAL A 319 11.71 -29.01 1.14
CA VAL A 319 11.29 -27.98 0.20
C VAL A 319 12.50 -27.15 -0.21
N ARG A 320 13.35 -26.78 0.75
CA ARG A 320 14.52 -25.93 0.53
C ARG A 320 15.52 -26.55 -0.44
N GLU A 321 15.84 -27.83 -0.30
CA GLU A 321 16.79 -28.53 -1.20
C GLU A 321 16.31 -28.56 -2.66
N ARG A 322 14.99 -28.43 -2.87
CA ARG A 322 14.34 -28.35 -4.18
C ARG A 322 14.24 -26.93 -4.72
N CYS A 323 14.65 -25.92 -3.98
CA CYS A 323 14.68 -24.53 -4.42
C CYS A 323 16.10 -24.09 -4.79
N ILE A 324 16.23 -23.24 -5.81
CA ILE A 324 17.46 -22.53 -6.14
C ILE A 324 17.17 -21.04 -6.03
N VAL A 325 17.71 -20.39 -5.00
CA VAL A 325 17.41 -18.99 -4.68
C VAL A 325 18.44 -18.08 -5.35
N ILE A 326 17.99 -17.25 -6.28
CA ILE A 326 18.81 -16.39 -7.11
C ILE A 326 18.59 -14.95 -6.64
N LYS A 327 19.40 -14.51 -5.67
CA LYS A 327 19.33 -13.15 -5.14
C LYS A 327 20.06 -12.18 -6.08
N VAL A 328 19.38 -11.11 -6.47
CA VAL A 328 19.93 -9.98 -7.23
C VAL A 328 19.59 -8.70 -6.47
N ASP A 329 20.60 -8.11 -5.84
CA ASP A 329 20.45 -6.84 -5.11
C ASP A 329 20.74 -5.67 -6.05
N ALA A 330 19.75 -4.81 -6.30
CA ALA A 330 19.92 -3.70 -7.22
C ALA A 330 20.91 -2.64 -6.70
N LEU A 331 21.14 -2.54 -5.39
CA LEU A 331 22.11 -1.59 -4.80
C LEU A 331 23.55 -1.86 -5.22
N ASP A 332 23.88 -3.10 -5.56
CA ASP A 332 25.23 -3.47 -6.03
C ASP A 332 25.48 -3.07 -7.49
N ALA A 333 24.46 -2.53 -8.19
CA ALA A 333 24.59 -2.04 -9.55
C ALA A 333 25.12 -0.60 -9.58
N SER A 334 25.93 -0.26 -10.59
CA SER A 334 26.48 1.09 -10.78
C SER A 334 25.43 2.16 -11.15
N GLY A 335 24.15 1.80 -11.27
CA GLY A 335 23.03 2.68 -11.58
C GLY A 335 22.84 3.07 -13.05
N ALA A 336 23.77 2.69 -13.94
CA ALA A 336 23.61 2.93 -15.38
C ALA A 336 22.63 1.92 -16.01
N GLU A 337 21.51 2.40 -16.54
CA GLU A 337 20.46 1.57 -17.17
C GLU A 337 20.99 0.63 -18.27
N ALA A 338 21.93 1.11 -19.09
CA ALA A 338 22.52 0.32 -20.19
C ALA A 338 23.34 -0.89 -19.73
N VAL A 339 23.81 -0.89 -18.48
CA VAL A 339 24.68 -1.95 -17.92
C VAL A 339 23.91 -2.82 -16.91
N ALA A 340 22.75 -2.36 -16.45
CA ALA A 340 21.96 -3.04 -15.43
C ALA A 340 21.57 -4.47 -15.83
N LEU A 341 20.95 -4.67 -17.00
CA LEU A 341 20.49 -6.00 -17.41
C LEU A 341 21.64 -6.98 -17.68
N PRO A 342 22.72 -6.62 -18.41
CA PRO A 342 23.89 -7.49 -18.53
C PRO A 342 24.50 -7.86 -17.17
N TRP A 343 24.61 -6.90 -16.25
CA TRP A 343 25.15 -7.15 -14.92
C TRP A 343 24.25 -8.08 -14.09
N MET A 344 22.93 -7.86 -14.11
CA MET A 344 21.96 -8.74 -13.43
C MET A 344 21.98 -10.16 -14.00
N THR A 345 22.19 -10.29 -15.31
CA THR A 345 22.35 -11.58 -15.99
C THR A 345 23.57 -12.33 -15.45
N GLU A 346 24.73 -11.67 -15.36
CA GLU A 346 25.94 -12.28 -14.80
C GLU A 346 25.80 -12.65 -13.32
N ARG A 347 25.15 -11.80 -12.53
CA ARG A 347 24.87 -12.11 -11.11
C ARG A 347 23.96 -13.32 -10.97
N ALA A 348 22.92 -13.43 -11.78
CA ALA A 348 22.03 -14.58 -11.80
C ALA A 348 22.77 -15.87 -12.22
N ILE A 349 23.59 -15.81 -13.27
CA ILE A 349 24.42 -16.95 -13.72
C ILE A 349 25.35 -17.40 -12.60
N THR A 350 26.11 -16.47 -12.03
CA THR A 350 27.07 -16.77 -10.95
C THR A 350 26.37 -17.39 -9.74
N SER A 351 25.19 -16.89 -9.37
CA SER A 351 24.39 -17.42 -8.27
C SER A 351 23.89 -18.84 -8.54
N ILE A 352 23.43 -19.12 -9.76
CA ILE A 352 23.02 -20.46 -10.17
C ILE A 352 24.22 -21.41 -10.18
N GLU A 353 25.34 -21.02 -10.79
CA GLU A 353 26.50 -21.91 -10.97
C GLU A 353 27.07 -22.35 -9.62
N LYS A 354 27.18 -21.44 -8.65
CA LYS A 354 27.59 -21.75 -7.28
C LYS A 354 26.68 -22.75 -6.55
N GLN A 355 25.38 -22.73 -6.83
CA GLN A 355 24.39 -23.60 -6.19
C GLN A 355 24.20 -24.94 -6.92
N LEU A 356 24.42 -24.94 -8.24
CA LEU A 356 24.11 -26.07 -9.10
C LEU A 356 25.31 -26.99 -9.33
N PHE A 357 26.52 -26.44 -9.35
CA PHE A 357 27.75 -27.15 -9.67
C PHE A 357 28.69 -27.20 -8.47
N THR A 358 29.33 -28.34 -8.25
CA THR A 358 30.19 -28.60 -7.08
C THR A 358 31.35 -27.61 -6.98
N ASP A 359 31.98 -27.29 -8.11
CA ASP A 359 33.12 -26.37 -8.17
C ASP A 359 32.70 -24.90 -8.37
N GLY A 360 31.40 -24.64 -8.42
CA GLY A 360 30.83 -23.32 -8.69
C GLY A 360 30.90 -22.86 -10.15
N TYR A 361 31.24 -23.77 -11.07
CA TYR A 361 31.19 -23.60 -12.51
C TYR A 361 30.93 -24.97 -13.18
N PRO A 362 30.34 -25.01 -14.38
CA PRO A 362 30.03 -26.28 -15.04
C PRO A 362 31.28 -26.92 -15.66
N LEU A 363 31.40 -28.24 -15.52
CA LEU A 363 32.39 -29.03 -16.26
C LEU A 363 31.95 -29.24 -17.71
N TRP A 364 32.90 -29.63 -18.57
CA TRP A 364 32.62 -29.86 -20.00
C TRP A 364 31.42 -30.78 -20.26
N ASN A 365 31.28 -31.89 -19.52
CA ASN A 365 30.17 -32.81 -19.69
C ASN A 365 28.82 -32.18 -19.29
N GLU A 366 28.82 -31.26 -18.34
CA GLU A 366 27.63 -30.54 -17.90
C GLU A 366 27.24 -29.47 -18.91
N LEU A 367 28.22 -28.73 -19.44
CA LEU A 367 28.01 -27.84 -20.59
C LEU A 367 27.47 -28.61 -21.80
N LEU A 368 28.05 -29.76 -22.13
CA LEU A 368 27.56 -30.62 -23.20
C LEU A 368 26.11 -31.05 -22.98
N ALA A 369 25.72 -31.35 -21.73
CA ALA A 369 24.35 -31.68 -21.39
C ALA A 369 23.39 -30.50 -21.61
N LEU A 370 23.80 -29.28 -21.27
CA LEU A 370 23.01 -28.06 -21.51
C LEU A 370 22.76 -27.81 -23.01
N TYR A 371 23.73 -28.12 -23.87
CA TYR A 371 23.67 -27.94 -25.32
C TYR A 371 23.41 -29.24 -26.10
N HIS A 372 22.84 -30.25 -25.44
CA HIS A 372 22.67 -31.58 -26.04
C HIS A 372 21.72 -31.57 -27.24
N LEU A 373 20.73 -30.68 -27.27
CA LEU A 373 19.84 -30.52 -28.42
C LEU A 373 20.62 -30.02 -29.64
N GLU A 374 21.42 -28.97 -29.47
CA GLU A 374 22.27 -28.39 -30.50
C GLU A 374 23.34 -29.39 -30.97
N TYR A 375 23.89 -30.20 -30.05
CA TYR A 375 24.78 -31.29 -30.39
C TYR A 375 24.12 -32.26 -31.38
N LYS A 376 22.90 -32.72 -31.09
CA LYS A 376 22.12 -33.61 -31.97
C LYS A 376 21.75 -32.95 -33.31
N GLN A 377 21.36 -31.69 -33.28
CA GLN A 377 21.03 -30.93 -34.49
C GLN A 377 22.24 -30.78 -35.40
N LYS A 378 23.42 -30.48 -34.85
CA LYS A 378 24.66 -30.33 -35.62
C LYS A 378 25.18 -31.69 -36.11
N SER A 379 25.15 -32.72 -35.27
CA SER A 379 25.61 -34.07 -35.64
C SER A 379 24.77 -34.72 -36.74
N ASN A 380 23.48 -34.38 -36.83
CA ASN A 380 22.58 -34.90 -37.86
C ASN A 380 22.35 -33.93 -39.03
N GLY A 381 22.70 -32.66 -38.86
CA GLY A 381 22.49 -31.60 -39.83
C GLY A 381 23.79 -31.13 -40.49
N ILE A 382 24.10 -29.83 -40.33
CA ILE A 382 25.18 -29.14 -41.05
C ILE A 382 26.54 -29.85 -40.91
N ASP A 383 26.80 -30.44 -39.74
CA ASP A 383 28.09 -31.08 -39.43
C ASP A 383 28.03 -32.61 -39.52
N ALA A 384 26.98 -33.20 -40.10
CA ALA A 384 26.80 -34.64 -40.16
C ALA A 384 27.92 -35.39 -40.90
N LEU A 385 28.39 -34.84 -42.02
CA LEU A 385 29.52 -35.41 -42.77
C LEU A 385 30.81 -35.39 -41.94
N LEU A 386 31.04 -34.32 -41.17
CA LEU A 386 32.18 -34.21 -40.28
C LEU A 386 32.07 -35.23 -39.13
N TYR A 387 30.88 -35.37 -38.54
CA TYR A 387 30.62 -36.29 -37.44
C TYR A 387 30.86 -37.76 -37.83
N GLN A 388 30.49 -38.16 -39.05
CA GLN A 388 30.72 -39.52 -39.55
C GLN A 388 32.20 -39.78 -39.88
N ARG A 389 32.89 -38.80 -40.46
CA ARG A 389 34.29 -38.92 -40.87
C ARG A 389 35.26 -38.89 -39.69
N ASP A 390 35.09 -37.92 -38.79
CA ASP A 390 35.99 -37.66 -37.67
C ASP A 390 35.23 -37.09 -36.47
N LYS A 391 34.99 -37.96 -35.50
CA LYS A 391 34.28 -37.60 -34.25
C LYS A 391 35.10 -36.66 -33.37
N ASN A 392 36.43 -36.69 -33.42
CA ASN A 392 37.26 -35.83 -32.58
C ASN A 392 37.27 -34.40 -33.14
N ALA A 393 37.45 -34.24 -34.46
CA ALA A 393 37.33 -32.94 -35.12
C ALA A 393 35.94 -32.32 -34.94
N PHE A 394 34.88 -33.13 -34.95
CA PHE A 394 33.53 -32.64 -34.60
C PHE A 394 33.46 -32.13 -33.16
N LYS A 395 34.02 -32.86 -32.19
CA LYS A 395 34.02 -32.45 -30.78
C LYS A 395 34.74 -31.13 -30.58
N GLU A 396 35.90 -30.92 -31.21
CA GLU A 396 36.63 -29.65 -31.15
C GLU A 396 35.82 -28.50 -31.77
N LYS A 397 35.21 -28.72 -32.95
CA LYS A 397 34.34 -27.71 -33.57
C LYS A 397 33.13 -27.38 -32.70
N PHE A 398 32.51 -28.38 -32.08
CA PHE A 398 31.39 -28.17 -31.17
C PHE A 398 31.81 -27.46 -29.87
N ALA A 399 33.01 -27.76 -29.34
CA ALA A 399 33.57 -27.05 -28.20
C ALA A 399 33.74 -25.55 -28.48
N GLY A 400 34.28 -25.18 -29.65
CA GLY A 400 34.35 -23.78 -30.05
C GLY A 400 32.97 -23.11 -30.19
N PHE A 401 31.95 -23.84 -30.66
CA PHE A 401 30.57 -23.34 -30.66
C PHE A 401 30.04 -23.09 -29.24
N VAL A 402 30.23 -24.04 -28.32
CA VAL A 402 29.79 -23.89 -26.92
C VAL A 402 30.52 -22.73 -26.24
N GLU A 403 31.83 -22.61 -26.43
CA GLU A 403 32.64 -21.49 -25.93
C GLU A 403 32.08 -20.15 -26.41
N GLU A 404 31.78 -20.03 -27.70
CA GLU A 404 31.19 -18.80 -28.27
C GLU A 404 29.82 -18.49 -27.68
N GLN A 405 28.94 -19.50 -27.56
CA GLN A 405 27.61 -19.32 -26.97
C GLN A 405 27.69 -18.89 -25.51
N VAL A 406 28.55 -19.54 -24.72
CA VAL A 406 28.75 -19.21 -23.31
C VAL A 406 29.36 -17.82 -23.18
N ALA A 407 30.31 -17.42 -24.02
CA ALA A 407 30.96 -16.11 -23.90
C ALA A 407 30.10 -14.94 -24.39
N LYS A 408 29.35 -15.12 -25.48
CA LYS A 408 28.65 -14.01 -26.18
C LYS A 408 27.15 -13.96 -25.89
N ASP A 409 26.48 -15.09 -25.73
CA ASP A 409 25.04 -15.18 -25.50
C ASP A 409 24.73 -15.44 -24.02
N ARG A 410 25.01 -14.45 -23.18
CA ARG A 410 24.86 -14.59 -21.71
C ARG A 410 23.40 -14.79 -21.28
N GLU A 411 22.46 -14.07 -21.90
CA GLU A 411 21.04 -14.26 -21.61
C GLU A 411 20.55 -15.65 -22.05
N GLY A 412 20.92 -16.10 -23.25
CA GLY A 412 20.56 -17.44 -23.72
C GLY A 412 21.23 -18.55 -22.92
N TYR A 413 22.43 -18.32 -22.38
CA TYR A 413 23.06 -19.23 -21.42
C TYR A 413 22.28 -19.29 -20.10
N LEU A 414 21.89 -18.14 -19.53
CA LEU A 414 21.02 -18.08 -18.34
C LEU A 414 19.70 -18.83 -18.55
N ARG A 415 19.04 -18.66 -19.70
CA ARG A 415 17.80 -19.37 -20.03
C ARG A 415 18.00 -20.89 -20.08
N ARG A 416 19.14 -21.36 -20.59
CA ARG A 416 19.49 -22.80 -20.59
C ARG A 416 19.73 -23.32 -19.17
N LEU A 417 20.40 -22.55 -18.32
CA LEU A 417 20.57 -22.89 -16.90
C LEU A 417 19.23 -23.02 -16.19
N LEU A 418 18.33 -22.04 -16.35
CA LEU A 418 16.97 -22.09 -15.78
C LEU A 418 16.18 -23.31 -16.28
N SER A 419 16.25 -23.60 -17.58
CA SER A 419 15.60 -24.78 -18.16
C SER A 419 16.15 -26.07 -17.58
N ASN A 420 17.46 -26.16 -17.35
CA ASN A 420 18.11 -27.30 -16.73
C ASN A 420 17.66 -27.52 -15.28
N ILE A 421 17.56 -26.45 -14.48
CA ILE A 421 17.05 -26.48 -13.09
C ILE A 421 15.64 -27.10 -13.08
N VAL A 422 14.76 -26.60 -13.93
CA VAL A 422 13.34 -27.01 -13.99
C VAL A 422 13.17 -28.41 -14.57
N ARG A 423 13.71 -28.66 -15.76
CA ARG A 423 13.38 -29.86 -16.55
C ARG A 423 14.18 -31.08 -16.14
N ASN A 424 15.49 -30.91 -15.93
CA ASN A 424 16.41 -32.01 -15.68
C ASN A 424 16.61 -32.24 -14.18
N ARG A 425 16.76 -31.16 -13.40
CA ARG A 425 17.04 -31.24 -11.95
C ARG A 425 15.76 -31.26 -11.10
N LYS A 426 14.59 -30.97 -11.70
CA LYS A 426 13.28 -30.90 -11.02
C LYS A 426 13.28 -29.98 -9.79
N LYS A 427 14.04 -28.89 -9.88
CA LYS A 427 14.13 -27.85 -8.85
C LYS A 427 13.36 -26.60 -9.30
N LEU A 428 12.97 -25.77 -8.34
CA LEU A 428 12.30 -24.50 -8.56
C LEU A 428 13.32 -23.35 -8.52
N PRO A 429 13.58 -22.65 -9.65
CA PRO A 429 14.32 -21.39 -9.62
C PRO A 429 13.45 -20.29 -9.01
N ILE A 430 14.01 -19.54 -8.07
CA ILE A 430 13.35 -18.43 -7.37
C ILE A 430 14.25 -17.20 -7.47
N PHE A 431 13.83 -16.19 -8.22
CA PHE A 431 14.53 -14.91 -8.22
C PHE A 431 14.04 -14.04 -7.06
N VAL A 432 14.99 -13.43 -6.35
CA VAL A 432 14.73 -12.38 -5.35
C VAL A 432 15.40 -11.11 -5.85
N ILE A 433 14.62 -10.15 -6.33
CA ILE A 433 15.11 -8.90 -6.91
C ILE A 433 14.91 -7.79 -5.87
N ASP A 434 15.95 -7.52 -5.09
CA ASP A 434 15.89 -6.66 -3.91
C ASP A 434 16.30 -5.21 -4.22
N ASN A 435 15.89 -4.29 -3.36
CA ASN A 435 16.27 -2.86 -3.37
C ASN A 435 16.10 -2.11 -4.70
N THR A 436 15.19 -2.55 -5.57
CA THR A 436 14.86 -1.81 -6.82
C THR A 436 14.24 -0.43 -6.56
N ASP A 437 13.75 -0.19 -5.34
CA ASP A 437 13.07 1.03 -4.92
C ASP A 437 13.91 2.30 -5.01
N GLU A 438 15.24 2.18 -4.88
CA GLU A 438 16.21 3.26 -4.86
C GLU A 438 16.50 3.84 -6.27
N PHE A 439 15.98 3.20 -7.32
CA PHE A 439 16.19 3.60 -8.71
C PHE A 439 14.97 4.30 -9.34
N SER A 440 15.19 4.86 -10.53
CA SER A 440 14.15 5.54 -11.33
C SER A 440 12.99 4.59 -11.68
N LEU A 441 11.85 5.18 -12.04
CA LEU A 441 10.70 4.39 -12.48
C LEU A 441 10.99 3.61 -13.78
N ASP A 442 11.74 4.21 -14.70
CA ASP A 442 12.09 3.56 -15.97
C ASP A 442 12.99 2.34 -15.73
N TYR A 443 13.99 2.48 -14.85
CA TYR A 443 14.84 1.36 -14.40
C TYR A 443 13.99 0.21 -13.83
N LYS A 444 13.06 0.54 -12.93
CA LYS A 444 12.13 -0.43 -12.30
C LYS A 444 11.33 -1.20 -13.35
N ILE A 445 10.76 -0.51 -14.34
CA ILE A 445 9.95 -1.11 -15.40
C ILE A 445 10.81 -2.06 -16.26
N VAL A 446 12.01 -1.62 -16.67
CA VAL A 446 12.91 -2.41 -17.51
C VAL A 446 13.37 -3.69 -16.80
N VAL A 447 13.79 -3.57 -15.53
CA VAL A 447 14.19 -4.72 -14.70
C VAL A 447 13.03 -5.69 -14.50
N PHE A 448 11.84 -5.18 -14.18
CA PHE A 448 10.66 -6.02 -14.02
C PHE A 448 10.32 -6.78 -15.31
N GLN A 449 10.30 -6.10 -16.45
CA GLN A 449 10.03 -6.74 -17.75
C GLN A 449 11.07 -7.80 -18.11
N PHE A 450 12.35 -7.54 -17.81
CA PHE A 450 13.44 -8.48 -18.06
C PHE A 450 13.25 -9.79 -17.26
N PHE A 451 13.05 -9.71 -15.94
CA PHE A 451 12.83 -10.91 -15.12
C PHE A 451 11.52 -11.63 -15.46
N GLN A 452 10.47 -10.90 -15.83
CA GLN A 452 9.24 -11.50 -16.34
C GLN A 452 9.49 -12.27 -17.64
N ALA A 453 10.33 -11.77 -18.55
CA ALA A 453 10.70 -12.46 -19.78
C ALA A 453 11.54 -13.73 -19.50
N LEU A 454 12.42 -13.71 -18.50
CA LEU A 454 13.14 -14.90 -18.04
C LEU A 454 12.18 -15.94 -17.46
N ARG A 455 11.30 -15.53 -16.56
CA ARG A 455 10.29 -16.40 -15.94
C ARG A 455 9.39 -17.06 -16.99
N ARG A 456 8.92 -16.31 -18.00
CA ARG A 456 8.09 -16.86 -19.09
C ARG A 456 8.81 -17.86 -20.00
N SER A 457 10.14 -17.88 -20.01
CA SER A 457 10.90 -18.83 -20.84
C SER A 457 11.03 -20.22 -20.25
N VAL A 458 10.59 -20.41 -19.01
CA VAL A 458 10.61 -21.71 -18.33
C VAL A 458 9.25 -22.01 -17.73
N ASP A 459 8.95 -23.30 -17.65
CA ASP A 459 7.64 -23.79 -17.21
C ASP A 459 7.38 -23.48 -15.73
N HIS A 460 8.40 -23.39 -14.88
CA HIS A 460 8.22 -23.06 -13.47
C HIS A 460 9.33 -22.15 -12.98
N CYS A 461 8.95 -20.98 -12.48
CA CYS A 461 9.86 -20.01 -11.91
C CYS A 461 9.06 -19.09 -10.98
N LEU A 462 9.64 -18.77 -9.83
CA LEU A 462 9.08 -17.79 -8.88
C LEU A 462 9.88 -16.49 -8.98
N LEU A 463 9.19 -15.35 -9.01
CA LEU A 463 9.80 -14.04 -8.91
C LEU A 463 9.31 -13.35 -7.64
N LEU A 464 10.24 -12.87 -6.81
CA LEU A 464 9.96 -12.15 -5.59
C LEU A 464 10.55 -10.73 -5.70
N PHE A 465 9.68 -9.74 -5.53
CA PHE A 465 10.05 -8.32 -5.52
C PHE A 465 9.70 -7.71 -4.16
N PRO A 466 10.68 -7.60 -3.23
CA PRO A 466 10.57 -6.71 -2.09
C PRO A 466 10.44 -5.27 -2.57
N ALA A 467 9.31 -4.62 -2.25
CA ALA A 467 9.03 -3.27 -2.70
C ALA A 467 8.26 -2.47 -1.64
N THR A 468 8.33 -1.15 -1.75
CA THR A 468 7.47 -0.23 -1.01
C THR A 468 6.07 -0.20 -1.60
N ASP A 469 5.09 0.23 -0.79
CA ASP A 469 3.68 0.37 -1.23
C ASP A 469 3.55 1.17 -2.53
N ARG A 470 4.36 2.24 -2.67
CA ARG A 470 4.36 3.10 -3.86
C ARG A 470 4.85 2.37 -5.11
N SER A 471 5.95 1.64 -5.02
CA SER A 471 6.48 0.88 -6.17
C SER A 471 5.59 -0.30 -6.51
N ALA A 472 5.08 -1.03 -5.51
CA ALA A 472 4.13 -2.12 -5.68
C ALA A 472 2.87 -1.67 -6.43
N TRP A 473 2.30 -0.51 -6.08
CA TRP A 473 1.16 0.09 -6.78
C TRP A 473 1.49 0.51 -8.22
N THR A 474 2.75 0.86 -8.49
CA THR A 474 3.16 1.21 -9.86
C THR A 474 3.24 -0.04 -10.75
N PHE A 475 3.66 -1.19 -10.19
CA PHE A 475 3.68 -2.46 -10.91
C PHE A 475 2.30 -3.11 -11.04
N SER A 476 1.37 -2.90 -10.08
CA SER A 476 0.00 -3.43 -10.13
C SER A 476 -0.79 -2.93 -11.34
N ASN A 477 -0.48 -1.73 -11.82
CA ASN A 477 -1.10 -1.16 -13.02
C ASN A 477 -0.61 -1.82 -14.32
N LEU A 478 0.44 -2.64 -14.28
CA LEU A 478 1.01 -3.28 -15.47
C LEU A 478 0.49 -4.70 -15.69
N ILE A 479 0.27 -5.50 -14.63
CA ILE A 479 -0.19 -6.91 -14.69
C ILE A 479 -0.91 -7.27 -13.36
N SER A 480 -1.80 -8.29 -13.39
CA SER A 480 -2.32 -8.95 -12.18
C SER A 480 -1.19 -9.54 -11.32
N LEU A 481 -1.13 -9.16 -10.04
CA LEU A 481 -0.03 -9.47 -9.12
C LEU A 481 -0.54 -9.90 -7.74
N ILE A 482 0.20 -10.80 -7.09
CA ILE A 482 -0.06 -11.22 -5.71
C ILE A 482 0.75 -10.32 -4.76
N PHE A 483 0.07 -9.67 -3.82
CA PHE A 483 0.67 -8.80 -2.81
C PHE A 483 0.68 -9.47 -1.44
N ILE A 484 1.83 -9.45 -0.77
CA ILE A 484 2.00 -9.91 0.61
C ILE A 484 2.45 -8.72 1.46
N PRO A 485 1.59 -8.17 2.34
CA PRO A 485 1.94 -7.02 3.17
C PRO A 485 2.83 -7.42 4.36
N LEU A 486 3.83 -6.60 4.68
CA LEU A 486 4.68 -6.67 5.86
C LEU A 486 4.58 -5.36 6.68
N GLY A 487 4.31 -5.50 7.98
CA GLY A 487 4.23 -4.39 8.93
C GLY A 487 5.58 -3.85 9.40
N HIS A 488 5.57 -2.84 10.29
CA HIS A 488 6.77 -2.15 10.76
C HIS A 488 7.74 -3.04 11.58
N PHE A 489 9.02 -2.85 11.24
CA PHE A 489 10.25 -3.19 11.96
C PHE A 489 10.35 -2.70 13.41
N SER A 490 10.42 -3.52 14.45
CA SER A 490 10.92 -3.06 15.76
C SER A 490 11.72 -4.15 16.44
N PHE A 491 12.95 -3.85 16.85
CA PHE A 491 13.80 -4.74 17.64
C PHE A 491 13.38 -4.72 19.12
N PRO A 492 12.81 -5.80 19.69
CA PRO A 492 12.48 -5.86 21.09
C PRO A 492 13.76 -6.10 21.91
N PRO A 493 13.95 -5.36 23.02
CA PRO A 493 15.16 -5.46 23.85
C PRO A 493 15.51 -6.89 24.31
N ARG A 494 14.50 -7.75 24.50
CA ARG A 494 14.68 -9.14 24.98
C ARG A 494 15.35 -10.09 23.99
N LEU A 495 15.25 -9.83 22.68
CA LEU A 495 15.94 -10.65 21.67
C LEU A 495 17.39 -10.19 21.51
N LEU A 496 17.62 -8.87 21.58
CA LEU A 496 18.97 -8.30 21.62
C LEU A 496 19.76 -8.85 22.81
N GLU A 497 19.16 -8.94 24.00
CA GLU A 497 19.79 -9.51 25.19
C GLU A 497 20.24 -10.96 24.98
N LYS A 498 19.41 -11.80 24.34
CA LYS A 498 19.77 -13.20 24.05
C LYS A 498 20.88 -13.34 23.02
N CYS A 499 20.89 -12.50 21.98
CA CYS A 499 21.99 -12.51 21.00
C CYS A 499 23.28 -11.97 21.62
N PHE A 500 23.21 -10.93 22.45
CA PHE A 500 24.35 -10.41 23.21
C PHE A 500 24.98 -11.47 24.12
N VAL A 501 24.16 -12.22 24.87
CA VAL A 501 24.63 -13.31 25.74
C VAL A 501 25.30 -14.43 24.94
N LYS A 502 24.71 -14.80 23.80
CA LYS A 502 25.23 -15.84 22.90
C LYS A 502 26.59 -15.46 22.29
N GLU A 503 26.79 -14.19 21.93
CA GLU A 503 28.03 -13.70 21.32
C GLU A 503 29.14 -13.47 22.36
N LEU A 504 28.78 -13.14 23.61
CA LEU A 504 29.71 -12.99 24.72
C LEU A 504 30.15 -14.32 25.37
N ASN A 505 29.64 -15.47 24.91
CA ASN A 505 29.95 -16.80 25.48
C ASN A 505 29.66 -16.90 27.00
N ILE A 506 28.57 -16.28 27.46
CA ILE A 506 28.13 -16.31 28.88
C ILE A 506 26.95 -17.27 29.06
#